data_AF-A0A9P6MWS0-F1
#
_entry.id   AF-A0A9P6MWS0-F1
#
_cell.length_a   1.000
_cell.length_b   1.000
_cell.length_c   1.000
_cell.angle_alpha   90.00
_cell.angle_beta   90.00
_cell.angle_gamma   90.00
#
_symmetry.space_group_name_H-M   'P 1'
#
loop_
_entity.id
_entity.type
_entity.pdbx_description
1 polymer ?
#
loop_
_entity_poly.entity_id
_entity_poly.type
_entity_poly.pdbx_seq_one_letter_code
_entity_poly.pdbx_strand_id
1 'polypeptide(L)'
;MSERHLRTLQATTILVCGVPLGTNDTQSLQNIFNTFPGGVKRIWLSYPAKGLQKDINKRVTIARKLEAAESTLISSKLKHHRKNGRRASHASTNPLSNDETNHLESRNTAISDESFPQELRPHHRPGSFPISLFSRCRGIRKVDTIQTYRTELIDLNTSIQTKQQEAMATVNEGQGNDKIIAAFIQFNRQLGAHLAAQAVIHRQTLAMEPRYLEVHPKDVLWDNLNIDYDYRVIRKMISILLATVLIIFWAIPVAFVASISKLDVIVQYAPFLSGIYDLPNAVLGIIQGVLPPIGLAILMMILPIILYSKKELVLDRFTAQVWTE
;
A
#
# COMPACT_ATOMS: atom_id res chain seq x y z
N MET A 1 -13.77 -12.00 26.13
CA MET A 1 -12.43 -11.87 25.51
C MET A 1 -11.49 -12.91 26.07
N SER A 2 -10.61 -13.50 25.27
CA SER A 2 -9.62 -14.47 25.76
C SER A 2 -8.51 -13.76 26.56
N GLU A 3 -7.95 -14.41 27.59
CA GLU A 3 -6.88 -13.81 28.41
C GLU A 3 -5.64 -13.41 27.59
N ARG A 4 -5.36 -14.16 26.52
CA ARG A 4 -4.27 -13.85 25.59
C ARG A 4 -4.49 -12.50 24.90
N HIS A 5 -5.72 -12.22 24.49
CA HIS A 5 -6.07 -10.97 23.82
C HIS A 5 -5.92 -9.77 24.76
N LEU A 6 -6.26 -9.92 26.04
CA LEU A 6 -6.21 -8.84 27.04
C LEU A 6 -4.82 -8.20 27.19
N ARG A 7 -3.76 -8.97 26.89
CA ARG A 7 -2.36 -8.53 26.99
C ARG A 7 -1.77 -8.04 25.66
N THR A 8 -2.53 -8.10 24.57
CA THR A 8 -2.04 -7.68 23.26
C THR A 8 -1.84 -6.17 23.20
N LEU A 9 -0.92 -5.73 22.34
CA LEU A 9 -0.69 -4.31 22.09
C LEU A 9 -1.94 -3.63 21.51
N GLN A 10 -2.72 -4.35 20.70
CA GLN A 10 -3.94 -3.84 20.09
C GLN A 10 -5.02 -3.52 21.13
N ALA A 11 -5.22 -4.41 22.11
CA ALA A 11 -6.21 -4.24 23.16
C ALA A 11 -5.82 -3.15 24.17
N THR A 12 -4.53 -2.90 24.36
CA THR A 12 -4.00 -1.98 25.38
C THR A 12 -3.61 -0.62 24.83
N THR A 13 -3.55 -0.44 23.51
CA THR A 13 -3.11 0.81 22.87
C THR A 13 -4.29 1.48 22.18
N ILE A 14 -4.44 2.78 22.43
CA ILE A 14 -5.35 3.64 21.66
C ILE A 14 -4.55 4.55 20.73
N LEU A 15 -5.12 4.84 19.57
CA LEU A 15 -4.70 5.93 18.71
C LEU A 15 -5.61 7.13 18.98
N VAL A 16 -5.03 8.22 19.46
CA VAL A 16 -5.73 9.50 19.69
C VAL A 16 -5.37 10.44 18.55
N CYS A 17 -6.37 10.94 17.83
CA CYS A 17 -6.22 11.99 16.82
C CYS A 17 -6.77 13.33 17.34
N GLY A 18 -6.45 14.43 16.68
CA GLY A 18 -7.00 15.75 17.01
C GLY A 18 -6.44 16.37 18.30
N VAL A 19 -5.21 16.04 18.70
CA VAL A 19 -4.58 16.61 19.91
C VAL A 19 -4.44 18.14 19.77
N PRO A 20 -4.99 18.95 20.70
CA PRO A 20 -4.93 20.40 20.59
C PRO A 20 -3.52 20.93 20.91
N LEU A 21 -3.25 22.14 20.41
CA LEU A 21 -1.98 22.82 20.63
C LEU A 21 -1.79 23.16 22.11
N GLY A 22 -0.58 22.90 22.63
CA GLY A 22 -0.25 23.10 24.05
C GLY A 22 -0.40 21.84 24.91
N THR A 23 -1.20 20.85 24.49
CA THR A 23 -1.28 19.53 25.15
C THR A 23 -0.61 18.42 24.33
N ASN A 24 0.19 18.78 23.33
CA ASN A 24 0.89 17.88 22.42
C ASN A 24 2.22 17.35 22.98
N ASP A 25 2.53 17.65 24.25
CA ASP A 25 3.68 17.08 24.95
C ASP A 25 3.33 15.72 25.59
N THR A 26 4.33 14.87 25.66
CA THR A 26 4.32 13.58 26.36
C THR A 26 3.86 13.71 27.81
N GLN A 27 4.31 14.73 28.55
CA GLN A 27 3.95 14.91 29.96
C GLN A 27 2.49 15.31 30.12
N SER A 28 2.02 16.25 29.28
CA SER A 28 0.62 16.68 29.26
C SER A 28 -0.31 15.51 28.94
N LEU A 29 0.00 14.72 27.91
CA LEU A 29 -0.76 13.52 27.59
C LEU A 29 -0.71 12.49 28.72
N GLN A 30 0.46 12.29 29.33
CA GLN A 30 0.58 11.38 30.47
C GLN A 30 -0.34 11.81 31.62
N ASN A 31 -0.34 13.09 32.00
CA ASN A 31 -1.19 13.62 33.07
C ASN A 31 -2.69 13.44 32.76
N ILE A 32 -3.09 13.71 31.52
CA ILE A 32 -4.48 13.56 31.08
C ILE A 32 -4.93 12.10 31.16
N PHE A 33 -4.11 11.18 30.62
CA PHE A 33 -4.49 9.77 30.48
C PHE A 33 -4.16 8.90 31.70
N ASN A 34 -3.38 9.40 32.66
CA ASN A 34 -3.10 8.67 33.92
C ASN A 34 -4.31 8.63 34.87
N THR A 35 -5.36 9.40 34.58
CA THR A 35 -6.65 9.36 35.29
C THR A 35 -7.41 8.04 35.06
N PHE A 36 -7.11 7.33 33.97
CA PHE A 36 -7.72 6.05 33.64
C PHE A 36 -7.09 4.88 34.41
N PRO A 37 -7.87 3.84 34.73
CA PRO A 37 -7.40 2.74 35.57
C PRO A 37 -6.25 1.97 34.93
N GLY A 38 -5.22 1.71 35.73
CA GLY A 38 -3.98 1.06 35.29
C GLY A 38 -2.93 2.03 34.76
N GLY A 39 -3.30 3.28 34.48
CA GLY A 39 -2.37 4.32 34.03
C GLY A 39 -1.73 4.05 32.67
N VAL A 40 -0.89 5.00 32.26
CA VAL A 40 -0.19 4.96 30.96
C VAL A 40 1.14 4.22 31.10
N LYS A 41 1.40 3.31 30.17
CA LYS A 41 2.67 2.57 30.06
C LYS A 41 3.67 3.28 29.16
N ARG A 42 3.22 3.74 27.99
CA ARG A 42 4.07 4.39 26.99
C ARG A 42 3.23 5.27 26.05
N ILE A 43 3.83 6.37 25.60
CA ILE A 43 3.25 7.30 24.63
C ILE A 43 4.19 7.38 23.44
N TRP A 44 3.63 7.33 22.22
CA TRP A 44 4.35 7.62 20.99
C TRP A 44 3.65 8.77 20.28
N LEU A 45 4.39 9.86 20.07
CA LEU A 45 3.91 10.99 19.29
C LEU A 45 4.06 10.69 17.80
N SER A 46 3.09 11.12 17.00
CA SER A 46 3.18 11.07 15.55
C SER A 46 3.96 12.28 15.05
N TYR A 47 5.07 12.03 14.36
CA TYR A 47 5.85 13.07 13.71
C TYR A 47 5.37 13.25 12.25
N PRO A 48 5.03 14.47 11.82
CA PRO A 48 4.75 14.75 10.42
C PRO A 48 6.02 14.58 9.59
N ALA A 49 6.04 13.55 8.73
CA ALA A 49 7.13 13.35 7.78
C ALA A 49 6.56 13.16 6.38
N LYS A 50 6.41 14.26 5.64
CA LYS A 50 5.83 14.26 4.30
C LYS A 50 6.67 13.38 3.35
N GLY A 51 6.04 12.37 2.76
CA GLY A 51 6.67 11.49 1.78
C GLY A 51 7.63 10.45 2.37
N LEU A 52 7.76 10.35 3.70
CA LEU A 52 8.57 9.33 4.35
C LEU A 52 8.06 7.92 4.03
N GLN A 53 6.73 7.73 4.09
CA GLN A 53 6.11 6.45 3.74
C GLN A 53 6.38 6.05 2.29
N LYS A 54 6.37 7.02 1.36
CA LYS A 54 6.70 6.78 -0.04
C LYS A 54 8.13 6.24 -0.18
N ASP A 55 9.09 6.79 0.55
CA ASP A 55 10.47 6.34 0.50
C ASP A 55 10.68 5.00 1.21
N ILE A 56 9.95 4.74 2.30
CA ILE A 56 9.90 3.40 2.93
C ILE A 56 9.34 2.36 1.96
N ASN A 57 8.25 2.67 1.25
CA ASN A 57 7.64 1.78 0.26
C ASN A 57 8.59 1.52 -0.93
N LYS A 58 9.30 2.55 -1.39
CA LYS A 58 10.36 2.40 -2.41
C LYS A 58 11.47 1.50 -1.89
N ARG A 59 11.96 1.72 -0.66
CA ARG A 59 12.98 0.90 -0.02
C ARG A 59 12.59 -0.57 0.02
N VAL A 60 11.37 -0.87 0.46
CA VAL A 60 10.84 -2.25 0.48
C VAL A 60 10.77 -2.84 -0.93
N THR A 61 10.33 -2.04 -1.91
CA THR A 61 10.26 -2.49 -3.32
C THR A 61 11.64 -2.80 -3.89
N ILE A 62 12.63 -1.95 -3.61
CA ILE A 62 14.02 -2.14 -4.03
C ILE A 62 14.65 -3.33 -3.31
N ALA A 63 14.40 -3.49 -2.01
CA ALA A 63 14.85 -4.66 -1.25
C ALA A 63 14.32 -5.97 -1.87
N ARG A 64 13.03 -6.05 -2.19
CA ARG A 64 12.46 -7.23 -2.90
C ARG A 64 13.11 -7.46 -4.27
N LYS A 65 13.40 -6.39 -5.02
CA LYS A 65 14.09 -6.49 -6.32
C LYS A 65 15.54 -6.95 -6.16
N LEU A 66 16.23 -6.50 -5.11
CA LEU A 66 17.57 -6.94 -4.73
C LEU A 66 17.56 -8.43 -4.37
N GLU A 67 16.64 -8.86 -3.50
CA GLU A 67 16.48 -10.27 -3.11
C GLU A 67 16.24 -11.17 -4.32
N ALA A 68 15.37 -10.73 -5.25
CA ALA A 68 15.15 -11.44 -6.51
C ALA A 68 16.42 -11.51 -7.35
N ALA A 69 17.16 -10.40 -7.50
CA ALA A 69 18.41 -10.36 -8.24
C ALA A 69 19.49 -11.26 -7.61
N GLU A 70 19.65 -11.22 -6.29
CA GLU A 70 20.59 -12.08 -5.56
C GLU A 70 20.20 -13.56 -5.69
N SER A 71 18.90 -13.89 -5.62
CA SER A 71 18.41 -15.24 -5.87
C SER A 71 18.75 -15.72 -7.28
N THR A 72 18.60 -14.85 -8.29
CA THR A 72 19.03 -15.19 -9.66
C THR A 72 20.55 -15.38 -9.75
N LEU A 73 21.34 -14.56 -9.08
CA LEU A 73 22.80 -14.69 -9.03
C LEU A 73 23.21 -16.03 -8.41
N ILE A 74 22.63 -16.38 -7.25
CA ILE A 74 22.88 -17.66 -6.58
C ILE A 74 22.54 -18.82 -7.52
N SER A 75 21.39 -18.77 -8.19
CA SER A 75 20.99 -19.80 -9.15
C SER A 75 21.96 -19.92 -10.34
N SER A 76 22.49 -18.80 -10.83
CA SER A 76 23.46 -18.75 -11.93
C SER A 76 24.83 -19.29 -11.50
N LYS A 77 25.29 -18.93 -10.29
CA LYS A 77 26.51 -19.49 -9.68
C LYS A 77 26.40 -21.00 -9.55
N LEU A 78 25.31 -21.51 -8.99
CA LEU A 78 25.08 -22.95 -8.84
C LEU A 78 25.11 -23.69 -10.20
N LYS A 79 24.46 -23.13 -11.22
CA LYS A 79 24.48 -23.69 -12.58
C LYS A 79 25.88 -23.68 -13.20
N HIS A 80 26.64 -22.61 -13.02
CA HIS A 80 28.01 -22.49 -13.51
C HIS A 80 28.92 -23.53 -12.85
N HIS A 81 28.85 -23.68 -11.52
CA HIS A 81 29.61 -24.72 -10.81
C HIS A 81 29.20 -26.13 -11.25
N ARG A 82 27.91 -26.43 -11.38
CA ARG A 82 27.46 -27.73 -11.88
C ARG A 82 27.99 -28.02 -13.29
N LYS A 83 28.03 -27.01 -14.18
CA LYS A 83 28.58 -27.15 -15.53
C LYS A 83 30.10 -27.39 -15.50
N ASN A 84 30.83 -26.66 -14.66
CA ASN A 84 32.28 -26.80 -14.54
C ASN A 84 32.68 -28.11 -13.87
N GLY A 85 31.98 -28.55 -12.83
CA GLY A 85 32.18 -29.86 -12.20
C GLY A 85 31.93 -31.02 -13.17
N ARG A 86 30.88 -30.93 -14.01
CA ARG A 86 30.63 -31.92 -15.09
C ARG A 86 31.71 -31.91 -16.17
N ARG A 87 32.27 -30.75 -16.49
CA ARG A 87 33.39 -30.64 -17.44
C ARG A 87 34.68 -31.23 -16.86
N ALA A 88 34.95 -30.99 -15.58
CA ALA A 88 36.08 -31.57 -14.87
C ALA A 88 35.96 -33.10 -14.78
N SER A 89 34.79 -33.64 -14.43
CA SER A 89 34.55 -35.08 -14.37
C SER A 89 34.65 -35.79 -15.73
N HIS A 90 34.27 -35.11 -16.83
CA HIS A 90 34.47 -35.64 -18.19
C HIS A 90 35.93 -35.54 -18.66
N ALA A 91 36.73 -34.64 -18.08
CA ALA A 91 38.15 -34.49 -18.39
C ALA A 91 39.04 -35.41 -17.55
N SER A 92 38.61 -35.81 -16.34
CA SER A 92 39.35 -36.74 -15.47
C SER A 92 38.90 -38.19 -15.69
N THR A 93 39.51 -38.89 -16.64
CA THR A 93 39.31 -40.34 -16.86
C THR A 93 40.20 -41.22 -15.96
N ASN A 94 40.68 -40.70 -14.82
CA ASN A 94 41.47 -41.48 -13.85
C ASN A 94 40.86 -41.36 -12.44
N PRO A 95 40.31 -42.44 -11.86
CA PRO A 95 39.56 -42.37 -10.61
C PRO A 95 40.43 -42.80 -9.44
N LEU A 96 41.15 -41.89 -8.77
CA LEU A 96 41.69 -42.16 -7.42
C LEU A 96 42.18 -40.85 -6.76
N SER A 97 41.32 -40.23 -5.94
CA SER A 97 41.71 -39.57 -4.68
C SER A 97 40.46 -39.02 -3.96
N ASN A 98 40.51 -39.04 -2.63
CA ASN A 98 39.39 -38.91 -1.71
C ASN A 98 38.73 -37.51 -1.70
N ASP A 99 37.40 -37.46 -1.80
CA ASP A 99 36.62 -36.29 -2.28
C ASP A 99 35.96 -35.41 -1.19
N GLU A 100 35.98 -35.78 0.09
CA GLU A 100 35.13 -35.08 1.10
C GLU A 100 35.64 -33.68 1.51
N THR A 101 36.95 -33.47 1.63
CA THR A 101 37.53 -32.15 1.93
C THR A 101 37.44 -31.18 0.75
N ASN A 102 37.59 -31.70 -0.48
CA ASN A 102 37.45 -30.94 -1.72
C ASN A 102 36.02 -30.45 -1.94
N HIS A 103 35.00 -31.18 -1.49
CA HIS A 103 33.61 -30.74 -1.62
C HIS A 103 33.29 -29.50 -0.77
N LEU A 104 33.80 -29.41 0.46
CA LEU A 104 33.60 -28.23 1.32
C LEU A 104 34.38 -27.01 0.79
N GLU A 105 35.61 -27.21 0.33
CA GLU A 105 36.44 -26.16 -0.24
C GLU A 105 35.93 -25.69 -1.62
N SER A 106 35.46 -26.61 -2.47
CA SER A 106 34.74 -26.30 -3.71
C SER A 106 33.40 -25.59 -3.46
N ARG A 107 32.72 -25.91 -2.35
CA ARG A 107 31.47 -25.24 -1.96
C ARG A 107 31.72 -23.84 -1.40
N ASN A 108 32.82 -23.63 -0.67
CA ASN A 108 33.24 -22.31 -0.18
C ASN A 108 33.78 -21.42 -1.31
N THR A 109 34.54 -21.99 -2.26
CA THR A 109 34.98 -21.29 -3.49
C THR A 109 33.84 -21.03 -4.48
N ALA A 110 32.75 -21.81 -4.40
CA ALA A 110 31.51 -21.53 -5.13
C ALA A 110 30.71 -20.35 -4.59
N ILE A 111 30.97 -19.97 -3.34
CA ILE A 111 30.33 -18.84 -2.67
C ILE A 111 31.17 -17.57 -2.87
N SER A 112 32.51 -17.67 -2.86
CA SER A 112 33.42 -16.54 -3.03
C SER A 112 33.22 -15.81 -4.37
N ASP A 113 33.06 -14.49 -4.31
CA ASP A 113 32.77 -13.62 -5.47
C ASP A 113 33.92 -13.51 -6.48
N GLU A 114 35.12 -13.95 -6.12
CA GLU A 114 36.36 -13.74 -6.87
C GLU A 114 36.50 -14.66 -8.10
N SER A 115 35.83 -15.82 -8.10
CA SER A 115 35.90 -16.81 -9.18
C SER A 115 34.77 -16.73 -10.22
N PHE A 116 33.74 -15.89 -9.98
CA PHE A 116 32.54 -15.85 -10.83
C PHE A 116 32.63 -14.77 -11.92
N PRO A 117 32.43 -15.12 -13.21
CA PRO A 117 32.52 -14.16 -14.31
C PRO A 117 31.46 -13.05 -14.18
N GLN A 118 31.92 -11.80 -14.29
CA GLN A 118 31.07 -10.61 -14.12
C GLN A 118 29.93 -10.55 -15.16
N GLU A 119 30.14 -11.11 -16.35
CA GLU A 119 29.14 -11.13 -17.44
C GLU A 119 27.88 -11.93 -17.08
N LEU A 120 28.01 -12.95 -16.23
CA LEU A 120 26.89 -13.80 -15.81
C LEU A 120 26.08 -13.18 -14.66
N ARG A 121 26.46 -12.00 -14.17
CA ARG A 121 25.67 -11.26 -13.18
C ARG A 121 24.39 -10.71 -13.80
N PRO A 122 23.31 -10.60 -13.01
CA PRO A 122 22.07 -10.01 -13.50
C PRO A 122 22.27 -8.52 -13.84
N HIS A 123 21.99 -8.17 -15.10
CA HIS A 123 22.04 -6.80 -15.58
C HIS A 123 20.65 -6.30 -15.94
N HIS A 124 20.39 -5.02 -15.70
CA HIS A 124 19.15 -4.36 -16.14
C HIS A 124 19.49 -3.05 -16.85
N ARG A 125 18.47 -2.47 -17.49
CA ARG A 125 18.56 -1.13 -18.07
C ARG A 125 17.71 -0.19 -17.21
N PRO A 126 18.31 0.83 -16.58
CA PRO A 126 17.54 1.80 -15.82
C PRO A 126 16.73 2.68 -16.80
N GLY A 127 15.40 2.55 -16.77
CA GLY A 127 14.51 3.33 -17.62
C GLY A 127 13.05 2.88 -17.46
N SER A 128 12.19 3.80 -17.00
CA SER A 128 10.79 3.53 -16.68
C SER A 128 9.81 3.96 -17.79
N PHE A 129 10.28 4.22 -19.01
CA PHE A 129 9.44 4.68 -20.12
C PHE A 129 9.14 3.55 -21.11
N PRO A 130 7.90 3.41 -21.61
CA PRO A 130 7.50 2.43 -22.63
C PRO A 130 7.97 2.88 -24.01
N ILE A 131 9.27 3.14 -24.17
CA ILE A 131 9.88 3.51 -25.45
C ILE A 131 10.87 2.41 -25.81
N SER A 132 10.35 1.18 -25.88
CA SER A 132 11.12 -0.01 -26.28
C SER A 132 11.68 0.09 -27.70
N LEU A 133 11.20 1.05 -28.52
CA LEU A 133 11.65 1.23 -29.91
C LEU A 133 12.83 2.22 -30.04
N PHE A 134 12.85 3.34 -29.30
CA PHE A 134 13.97 4.33 -29.37
C PHE A 134 15.13 4.07 -28.39
N SER A 135 14.96 3.14 -27.45
CA SER A 135 16.00 2.79 -26.47
C SER A 135 17.24 2.11 -27.08
N ARG A 136 17.19 1.69 -28.35
CA ARG A 136 18.34 1.14 -29.07
C ARG A 136 19.32 2.24 -29.53
N CYS A 137 18.87 3.49 -29.62
CA CYS A 137 19.66 4.62 -30.16
C CYS A 137 20.26 5.54 -29.09
N ARG A 138 19.83 5.47 -27.82
CA ARG A 138 20.17 6.49 -26.80
C ARG A 138 21.14 6.01 -25.71
N GLY A 139 22.11 5.17 -26.05
CA GLY A 139 23.32 4.94 -25.23
C GLY A 139 23.14 4.40 -23.80
N ILE A 140 21.94 3.95 -23.41
CA ILE A 140 21.68 3.43 -22.06
C ILE A 140 22.36 2.06 -21.92
N ARG A 141 23.50 2.05 -21.22
CA ARG A 141 24.30 0.85 -20.95
C ARG A 141 23.56 -0.07 -19.98
N LYS A 142 23.78 -1.39 -20.14
CA LYS A 142 23.36 -2.39 -19.15
C LYS A 142 24.19 -2.14 -17.88
N VAL A 143 23.53 -1.98 -16.75
CA VAL A 143 24.18 -1.76 -15.45
C VAL A 143 23.96 -2.99 -14.57
N ASP A 144 24.94 -3.32 -13.74
CA ASP A 144 24.83 -4.38 -12.74
C ASP A 144 23.67 -4.07 -11.79
N THR A 145 22.67 -4.95 -11.74
CA THR A 145 21.46 -4.77 -10.93
C THR A 145 21.78 -4.68 -9.44
N ILE A 146 22.70 -5.52 -8.97
CA ILE A 146 22.95 -5.70 -7.54
C ILE A 146 23.65 -4.46 -6.98
N GLN A 147 24.70 -4.01 -7.66
CA GLN A 147 25.43 -2.80 -7.24
C GLN A 147 24.51 -1.58 -7.27
N THR A 148 23.70 -1.43 -8.32
CA THR A 148 22.76 -0.31 -8.44
C THR A 148 21.77 -0.29 -7.26
N TYR A 149 21.11 -1.41 -6.99
CA TYR A 149 20.13 -1.47 -5.91
C TYR A 149 20.76 -1.34 -4.52
N ARG A 150 22.00 -1.81 -4.31
CA ARG A 150 22.72 -1.61 -3.04
C ARG A 150 23.01 -0.13 -2.80
N THR A 151 23.54 0.57 -3.80
CA THR A 151 23.79 2.01 -3.68
C THR A 151 22.50 2.78 -3.46
N GLU A 152 21.46 2.49 -4.25
CA GLU A 152 20.14 3.13 -4.09
C GLU A 152 19.53 2.86 -2.70
N LEU A 153 19.73 1.66 -2.14
CA LEU A 153 19.25 1.32 -0.80
C LEU A 153 20.00 2.10 0.30
N ILE A 154 21.31 2.30 0.14
CA ILE A 154 22.11 3.14 1.04
C ILE A 154 21.61 4.58 0.99
N ASP A 155 21.45 5.14 -0.20
CA ASP A 155 20.96 6.51 -0.41
C ASP A 155 19.54 6.70 0.13
N LEU A 156 18.68 5.68 -0.01
CA LEU A 156 17.34 5.72 0.59
C LEU A 156 17.38 5.62 2.11
N ASN A 157 18.26 4.81 2.68
CA ASN A 157 18.38 4.69 4.13
C ASN A 157 18.88 6.00 4.75
N THR A 158 19.86 6.67 4.14
CA THR A 158 20.32 7.98 4.60
C THR A 158 19.21 9.02 4.49
N SER A 159 18.53 9.10 3.34
CA SER A 159 17.37 10.00 3.15
C SER A 159 16.24 9.77 4.17
N ILE A 160 15.91 8.51 4.46
CA ILE A 160 14.91 8.14 5.48
C ILE A 160 15.36 8.60 6.87
N GLN A 161 16.62 8.37 7.23
CA GLN A 161 17.16 8.78 8.52
C GLN A 161 17.15 10.29 8.67
N THR A 162 17.59 11.03 7.66
CA THR A 162 17.58 12.50 7.67
C THR A 162 16.15 13.02 7.84
N LYS A 163 15.19 12.52 7.07
CA LYS A 163 13.77 12.92 7.20
C LYS A 163 13.17 12.60 8.55
N GLN A 164 13.55 11.48 9.16
CA GLN A 164 13.12 11.12 10.51
C GLN A 164 13.69 12.08 11.55
N GLN A 165 14.97 12.42 11.44
CA GLN A 165 15.63 13.38 12.34
C GLN A 165 15.05 14.78 12.20
N GLU A 166 14.85 15.26 10.97
CA GLU A 166 14.19 16.54 10.68
C GLU A 166 12.79 16.58 11.30
N ALA A 167 11.98 15.53 11.11
CA ALA A 167 10.63 15.46 11.67
C ALA A 167 10.61 15.42 13.21
N MET A 168 11.65 14.86 13.84
CA MET A 168 11.79 14.89 15.30
C MET A 168 12.27 16.26 15.80
N ALA A 169 13.19 16.90 15.08
CA ALA A 169 13.73 18.20 15.43
C ALA A 169 12.66 19.31 15.36
N THR A 170 11.83 19.32 14.32
CA THR A 170 10.74 20.30 14.15
C THR A 170 9.75 20.29 15.32
N VAL A 171 9.51 19.11 15.90
CA VAL A 171 8.67 18.96 17.09
C VAL A 171 9.34 19.49 18.35
N ASN A 172 10.61 19.17 18.57
CA ASN A 172 11.33 19.56 19.78
C ASN A 172 11.57 21.07 19.86
N GLU A 173 11.76 21.73 18.72
CA GLU A 173 12.04 23.17 18.67
C GLU A 173 10.78 24.03 18.81
N GLY A 174 9.58 23.45 18.76
CA GLY A 174 8.31 24.17 18.92
C GLY A 174 8.03 25.25 17.86
N GLN A 175 8.92 25.41 16.88
CA GLN A 175 8.89 26.45 15.84
C GLN A 175 8.28 25.97 14.50
N GLY A 176 7.99 24.66 14.37
CA GLY A 176 7.33 24.12 13.19
C GLY A 176 5.83 24.40 13.19
N ASN A 177 5.31 24.96 12.10
CA ASN A 177 3.87 24.98 11.77
C ASN A 177 3.25 23.56 11.71
N ASP A 178 4.08 22.53 11.73
CA ASP A 178 3.71 21.12 11.67
C ASP A 178 3.36 20.63 13.09
N LYS A 179 2.08 20.77 13.41
CA LYS A 179 1.46 20.39 14.68
C LYS A 179 1.48 18.87 14.85
N ILE A 180 1.79 18.36 16.03
CA ILE A 180 1.48 16.95 16.36
C ILE A 180 0.00 16.85 16.63
N ILE A 181 -0.73 16.13 15.79
CA ILE A 181 -2.19 15.99 15.88
C ILE A 181 -2.56 14.60 16.38
N ALA A 182 -1.63 13.64 16.37
CA ALA A 182 -1.92 12.26 16.74
C ALA A 182 -0.86 11.64 17.67
N ALA A 183 -1.32 10.77 18.57
CA ALA A 183 -0.47 10.02 19.48
C ALA A 183 -1.02 8.60 19.71
N PHE A 184 -0.12 7.63 19.84
CA PHE A 184 -0.44 6.30 20.33
C PHE A 184 -0.18 6.25 21.82
N ILE A 185 -1.15 5.76 22.58
CA ILE A 185 -1.08 5.71 24.04
C ILE A 185 -1.36 4.28 24.46
N GLN A 186 -0.34 3.63 25.02
CA GLN A 186 -0.46 2.29 25.58
C GLN A 186 -0.73 2.38 27.08
N PHE A 187 -1.75 1.65 27.53
CA PHE A 187 -2.11 1.49 28.94
C PHE A 187 -1.54 0.18 29.50
N ASN A 188 -1.40 0.11 30.83
CA ASN A 188 -1.04 -1.16 31.48
C ASN A 188 -2.20 -2.15 31.51
N ARG A 189 -3.45 -1.67 31.49
CA ARG A 189 -4.67 -2.47 31.52
C ARG A 189 -5.55 -2.13 30.31
N GLN A 190 -6.10 -3.16 29.66
CA GLN A 190 -7.05 -2.98 28.55
C GLN A 190 -8.28 -2.15 28.98
N LEU A 191 -8.77 -2.36 30.20
CA LEU A 191 -9.92 -1.60 30.70
C LEU A 191 -9.67 -0.09 30.67
N GLY A 192 -8.46 0.35 31.01
CA GLY A 192 -8.07 1.76 30.91
C GLY A 192 -8.12 2.28 29.47
N ALA A 193 -7.66 1.48 28.50
CA ALA A 193 -7.70 1.82 27.08
C ALA A 193 -9.14 1.97 26.55
N HIS A 194 -10.02 1.03 26.90
CA HIS A 194 -11.44 1.06 26.49
C HIS A 194 -12.19 2.25 27.12
N LEU A 195 -11.99 2.51 28.41
CA LEU A 195 -12.59 3.68 29.06
C LEU A 195 -12.05 4.99 28.46
N ALA A 196 -10.75 5.08 28.20
CA ALA A 196 -10.14 6.25 27.57
C ALA A 196 -10.65 6.49 26.15
N ALA A 197 -10.98 5.45 25.39
CA ALA A 197 -11.58 5.58 24.06
C ALA A 197 -13.01 6.14 24.12
N GLN A 198 -13.78 5.79 25.16
CA GLN A 198 -15.20 6.18 25.30
C GLN A 198 -15.43 7.49 26.07
N ALA A 199 -14.53 7.88 26.96
CA ALA A 199 -14.69 9.05 27.82
C ALA A 199 -14.68 10.38 27.03
N VAL A 200 -15.16 11.48 27.61
CA VAL A 200 -14.88 12.83 27.08
C VAL A 200 -13.66 13.37 27.82
N ILE A 201 -12.55 13.57 27.12
CA ILE A 201 -11.25 13.88 27.75
C ILE A 201 -11.02 15.39 27.84
N HIS A 202 -11.47 16.14 26.83
CA HIS A 202 -11.22 17.57 26.75
C HIS A 202 -12.52 18.39 26.70
N ARG A 203 -12.44 19.64 27.18
CA ARG A 203 -13.56 20.59 27.19
C ARG A 203 -13.86 21.13 25.80
N GLN A 204 -12.84 21.28 24.95
CA GLN A 204 -13.00 21.73 23.58
C GLN A 204 -13.65 20.62 22.76
N THR A 205 -14.72 20.96 22.04
CA THR A 205 -15.39 20.04 21.12
C THR A 205 -14.44 19.56 20.03
N LEU A 206 -14.52 18.27 19.67
CA LEU A 206 -13.71 17.63 18.61
C LEU A 206 -12.19 17.59 18.88
N ALA A 207 -11.75 17.96 20.09
CA ALA A 207 -10.36 17.81 20.49
C ALA A 207 -10.11 16.41 21.08
N MET A 208 -8.96 15.83 20.73
CA MET A 208 -8.60 14.44 21.05
C MET A 208 -9.62 13.42 20.49
N GLU A 209 -10.25 13.75 19.36
CA GLU A 209 -11.20 12.92 18.63
C GLU A 209 -10.80 12.86 17.13
N PRO A 210 -10.97 11.72 16.44
CA PRO A 210 -11.43 10.41 16.92
C PRO A 210 -10.36 9.63 17.67
N ARG A 211 -10.81 8.66 18.47
CA ARG A 211 -9.95 7.69 19.16
C ARG A 211 -10.25 6.29 18.67
N TYR A 212 -9.22 5.60 18.23
CA TYR A 212 -9.34 4.25 17.71
C TYR A 212 -8.69 3.26 18.65
N LEU A 213 -9.34 2.13 18.82
CA LEU A 213 -8.90 1.03 19.64
C LEU A 213 -8.79 -0.23 18.77
N GLU A 214 -7.96 -1.19 19.17
CA GLU A 214 -7.77 -2.47 18.45
C GLU A 214 -7.22 -2.32 17.03
N VAL A 215 -6.53 -1.21 16.76
CA VAL A 215 -5.94 -0.95 15.45
C VAL A 215 -4.68 -1.79 15.23
N HIS A 216 -4.65 -2.56 14.15
CA HIS A 216 -3.45 -3.28 13.76
C HIS A 216 -2.44 -2.32 13.11
N PRO A 217 -1.11 -2.41 13.39
CA PRO A 217 -0.11 -1.49 12.85
C PRO A 217 -0.03 -1.40 11.31
N LYS A 218 -0.39 -2.48 10.61
CA LYS A 218 -0.47 -2.53 9.14
C LYS A 218 -1.68 -1.78 8.57
N ASP A 219 -2.71 -1.57 9.39
CA ASP A 219 -3.97 -0.94 8.96
C ASP A 219 -3.93 0.58 9.21
N VAL A 220 -2.88 1.06 9.89
CA VAL A 220 -2.64 2.49 10.10
C VAL A 220 -2.09 3.12 8.82
N LEU A 221 -2.83 4.08 8.27
CA LEU A 221 -2.33 4.93 7.19
C LEU A 221 -1.50 6.09 7.78
N TRP A 222 -0.20 5.86 7.89
CA TRP A 222 0.77 6.81 8.47
C TRP A 222 0.75 8.19 7.78
N ASP A 223 0.58 8.23 6.46
CA ASP A 223 0.49 9.49 5.69
C ASP A 223 -0.74 10.33 6.07
N ASN A 224 -1.80 9.70 6.57
CA ASN A 224 -3.05 10.35 6.93
C ASN A 224 -3.16 10.66 8.43
N LEU A 225 -2.14 10.31 9.22
CA LEU A 225 -2.20 10.41 10.67
C LEU A 225 -2.22 11.87 11.13
N ASN A 226 -1.43 12.72 10.48
CA ASN A 226 -1.24 14.12 10.85
C ASN A 226 -1.94 15.13 9.92
N ILE A 227 -3.10 14.76 9.39
CA ILE A 227 -3.94 15.67 8.59
C ILE A 227 -4.88 16.44 9.53
N ASP A 228 -4.94 17.77 9.40
CA ASP A 228 -5.88 18.61 10.16
C ASP A 228 -7.34 18.25 9.87
N TYR A 229 -8.21 18.55 10.83
CA TYR A 229 -9.65 18.31 10.73
C TYR A 229 -10.28 19.03 9.52
N ASP A 230 -9.96 20.30 9.30
CA ASP A 230 -10.56 21.10 8.23
C ASP A 230 -10.27 20.52 6.84
N TYR A 231 -9.01 20.11 6.63
CA TYR A 231 -8.64 19.42 5.40
C TYR A 231 -9.43 18.12 5.25
N ARG A 232 -9.62 17.32 6.30
CA ARG A 232 -10.43 16.08 6.22
C ARG A 232 -11.88 16.37 5.81
N VAL A 233 -12.49 17.42 6.35
CA VAL A 233 -13.88 17.81 6.01
C VAL A 233 -13.99 18.22 4.55
N ILE A 234 -13.13 19.14 4.09
CA ILE A 234 -13.12 19.60 2.69
C ILE A 234 -12.96 18.42 1.73
N ARG A 235 -12.05 17.51 2.06
CA ARG A 235 -11.75 16.31 1.29
C ARG A 235 -12.93 15.34 1.23
N LYS A 236 -13.62 15.13 2.34
CA LYS A 236 -14.86 14.33 2.42
C LYS A 236 -15.94 14.95 1.55
N MET A 237 -16.12 16.27 1.61
CA MET A 237 -17.10 16.99 0.78
C MET A 237 -16.81 16.84 -0.72
N ILE A 238 -15.55 16.96 -1.13
CA ILE A 238 -15.13 16.75 -2.52
C ILE A 238 -15.42 15.30 -2.98
N SER A 239 -15.13 14.30 -2.12
CA SER A 239 -15.38 12.90 -2.42
C SER A 239 -16.88 12.61 -2.59
N ILE A 240 -17.71 13.12 -1.67
CA ILE A 240 -19.18 13.00 -1.75
C ILE A 240 -19.70 13.66 -3.02
N LEU A 241 -19.26 14.89 -3.32
CA LEU A 241 -19.64 15.62 -4.51
C LEU A 241 -19.30 14.83 -5.80
N LEU A 242 -18.08 14.29 -5.88
CA LEU A 242 -17.66 13.49 -7.03
C LEU A 242 -18.49 12.22 -7.17
N ALA A 243 -18.81 11.54 -6.06
CA ALA A 243 -19.67 10.37 -6.07
C ALA A 243 -21.10 10.71 -6.53
N THR A 244 -21.66 11.83 -6.08
CA THR A 244 -22.99 12.30 -6.53
C THR A 244 -23.00 12.56 -8.03
N VAL A 245 -21.98 13.25 -8.56
CA VAL A 245 -21.85 13.50 -9.99
C VAL A 245 -21.75 12.18 -10.77
N LEU A 246 -20.93 11.25 -10.29
CA LEU A 246 -20.79 9.93 -10.92
C LEU A 246 -22.14 9.18 -10.98
N ILE A 247 -22.94 9.21 -9.91
CA ILE A 247 -24.26 8.56 -9.86
C ILE A 247 -25.22 9.18 -10.90
N ILE A 248 -25.23 10.52 -11.02
CA ILE A 248 -26.07 11.22 -12.00
C ILE A 248 -25.69 10.81 -13.42
N PHE A 249 -24.39 10.80 -13.75
CA PHE A 249 -23.92 10.35 -15.06
C PHE A 249 -24.17 8.86 -15.29
N TRP A 250 -24.13 8.03 -14.24
CA TRP A 250 -24.38 6.59 -14.32
C TRP A 250 -25.85 6.25 -14.56
N ALA A 251 -26.78 7.14 -14.20
CA ALA A 251 -28.19 6.96 -14.52
C ALA A 251 -28.45 6.92 -16.03
N ILE A 252 -27.64 7.59 -16.85
CA ILE A 252 -27.78 7.66 -18.31
C ILE A 252 -27.62 6.27 -18.97
N PRO A 253 -26.50 5.53 -18.78
CA PRO A 253 -26.35 4.20 -19.36
C PRO A 253 -27.33 3.18 -18.76
N VAL A 254 -27.71 3.31 -17.49
CA VAL A 254 -28.75 2.46 -16.87
C VAL A 254 -30.09 2.67 -17.59
N ALA A 255 -30.49 3.92 -17.78
CA ALA A 255 -31.73 4.26 -18.48
C ALA A 255 -31.70 3.80 -19.94
N PHE A 256 -30.56 3.89 -20.61
CA PHE A 256 -30.38 3.35 -21.96
C PHE A 256 -30.63 1.84 -22.02
N VAL A 257 -29.99 1.05 -21.15
CA VAL A 257 -30.21 -0.40 -21.09
C VAL A 257 -31.66 -0.74 -20.71
N ALA A 258 -32.26 0.03 -19.79
CA ALA A 258 -33.66 -0.15 -19.41
C ALA A 258 -34.61 0.13 -20.58
N SER A 259 -34.30 1.11 -21.44
CA SER A 259 -35.12 1.46 -22.60
C SER A 259 -35.20 0.33 -23.62
N ILE A 260 -34.17 -0.52 -23.74
CA ILE A 260 -34.14 -1.69 -24.65
C ILE A 260 -35.25 -2.70 -24.32
N SER A 261 -35.73 -2.76 -23.07
CA SER A 261 -36.87 -3.60 -22.67
C SER A 261 -38.22 -3.11 -23.24
N LYS A 262 -38.27 -1.89 -23.79
CA LYS A 262 -39.47 -1.26 -24.37
C LYS A 262 -39.24 -0.96 -25.85
N LEU A 263 -39.10 -2.01 -26.66
CA LEU A 263 -38.87 -1.90 -28.11
C LEU A 263 -39.95 -1.08 -28.83
N ASP A 264 -41.21 -1.20 -28.41
CA ASP A 264 -42.33 -0.45 -29.02
C ASP A 264 -42.13 1.08 -28.94
N VAL A 265 -41.55 1.55 -27.83
CA VAL A 265 -41.25 2.97 -27.63
C VAL A 265 -40.06 3.39 -28.49
N ILE A 266 -39.03 2.55 -28.61
CA ILE A 266 -37.84 2.85 -29.42
C ILE A 266 -38.20 2.95 -30.90
N VAL A 267 -39.04 2.04 -31.40
CA VAL A 267 -39.44 2.01 -32.82
C VAL A 267 -40.27 3.24 -33.19
N GLN A 268 -41.04 3.80 -32.25
CA GLN A 268 -41.79 5.04 -32.44
C GLN A 268 -40.86 6.27 -32.61
N TYR A 269 -39.73 6.32 -31.88
CA TYR A 269 -38.77 7.43 -31.94
C TYR A 269 -37.66 7.23 -32.99
N ALA A 270 -37.33 6.00 -33.35
CA ALA A 270 -36.27 5.63 -34.27
C ALA A 270 -36.78 4.62 -35.31
N PRO A 271 -37.45 5.08 -36.40
CA PRO A 271 -38.08 4.20 -37.38
C PRO A 271 -37.09 3.32 -38.17
N PHE A 272 -35.79 3.61 -38.11
CA PHE A 272 -34.77 2.74 -38.73
C PHE A 272 -34.66 1.35 -38.07
N LEU A 273 -35.23 1.16 -36.87
CA LEU A 273 -35.33 -0.13 -36.18
C LEU A 273 -36.58 -0.93 -36.55
N SER A 274 -37.44 -0.47 -37.47
CA SER A 274 -38.67 -1.18 -37.84
C SER A 274 -38.42 -2.61 -38.35
N GLY A 275 -37.23 -2.88 -38.90
CA GLY A 275 -36.80 -4.23 -39.33
C GLY A 275 -36.57 -5.24 -38.19
N ILE A 276 -36.66 -4.82 -36.92
CA ILE A 276 -36.64 -5.75 -35.77
C ILE A 276 -37.93 -6.59 -35.69
N TYR A 277 -39.05 -6.11 -36.24
CA TYR A 277 -40.30 -6.88 -36.28
C TYR A 277 -40.35 -7.96 -37.38
N ASP A 278 -39.38 -7.98 -38.30
CA ASP A 278 -39.24 -9.03 -39.31
C ASP A 278 -38.64 -10.34 -38.72
N LEU A 279 -38.20 -10.30 -37.47
CA LEU A 279 -37.68 -11.46 -36.73
C LEU A 279 -38.81 -12.29 -36.09
N PRO A 280 -38.64 -13.61 -35.92
CA PRO A 280 -39.64 -14.45 -35.27
C PRO A 280 -39.88 -14.05 -33.81
N ASN A 281 -41.14 -14.10 -33.37
CA ASN A 281 -41.61 -13.66 -32.05
C ASN A 281 -40.80 -14.24 -30.85
N ALA A 282 -40.24 -15.45 -30.99
CA ALA A 282 -39.38 -16.06 -29.98
C ALA A 282 -38.06 -15.28 -29.77
N VAL A 283 -37.47 -14.74 -30.84
CA VAL A 283 -36.21 -13.98 -30.78
C VAL A 283 -36.45 -12.59 -30.22
N LEU A 284 -37.56 -11.94 -30.59
CA LEU A 284 -38.02 -10.68 -29.97
C LEU A 284 -38.22 -10.81 -28.46
N GLY A 285 -38.87 -11.89 -28.00
CA GLY A 285 -39.05 -12.16 -26.57
C GLY A 285 -37.74 -12.38 -25.82
N ILE A 286 -36.75 -13.03 -26.45
CA ILE A 286 -35.41 -13.21 -25.85
C ILE A 286 -34.66 -11.86 -25.77
N ILE A 287 -34.71 -11.05 -26.83
CA ILE A 287 -34.05 -9.73 -26.85
C ILE A 287 -34.68 -8.81 -25.81
N GLN A 288 -36.02 -8.80 -25.68
CA GLN A 288 -36.72 -7.94 -24.74
C GLN A 288 -36.62 -8.43 -23.29
N GLY A 289 -36.58 -9.75 -23.07
CA GLY A 289 -36.59 -10.35 -21.74
C GLY A 289 -35.21 -10.62 -21.15
N VAL A 290 -34.21 -10.95 -21.97
CA VAL A 290 -32.89 -11.46 -21.50
C VAL A 290 -31.77 -10.42 -21.68
N LEU A 291 -31.81 -9.61 -22.73
CA LEU A 291 -30.76 -8.62 -23.01
C LEU A 291 -30.66 -7.51 -21.96
N PRO A 292 -31.77 -6.91 -21.46
CA PRO A 292 -31.70 -5.85 -20.45
C PRO A 292 -31.12 -6.33 -19.11
N PRO A 293 -31.51 -7.48 -18.55
CA PRO A 293 -30.87 -8.03 -17.36
C PRO A 293 -29.37 -8.31 -17.52
N ILE A 294 -28.94 -8.86 -18.67
CA ILE A 294 -27.52 -9.12 -18.93
C ILE A 294 -26.74 -7.80 -19.06
N GLY A 295 -27.28 -6.83 -19.81
CA GLY A 295 -26.67 -5.50 -19.95
C GLY A 295 -26.56 -4.78 -18.61
N LEU A 296 -27.60 -4.87 -17.78
CA LEU A 296 -27.59 -4.32 -16.43
C LEU A 296 -26.56 -5.03 -15.54
N ALA A 297 -26.44 -6.36 -15.62
CA ALA A 297 -25.45 -7.11 -14.86
C ALA A 297 -24.01 -6.71 -15.23
N ILE A 298 -23.72 -6.57 -16.52
CA ILE A 298 -22.40 -6.11 -17.01
C ILE A 298 -22.14 -4.68 -16.52
N LEU A 299 -23.13 -3.80 -16.61
CA LEU A 299 -23.01 -2.42 -16.13
C LEU A 299 -22.72 -2.40 -14.62
N MET A 300 -23.48 -3.15 -13.82
CA MET A 300 -23.28 -3.25 -12.37
C MET A 300 -21.93 -3.87 -11.98
N MET A 301 -21.34 -4.73 -12.83
CA MET A 301 -19.98 -5.25 -12.62
C MET A 301 -18.89 -4.19 -12.82
N ILE A 302 -19.09 -3.28 -13.77
CA ILE A 302 -18.13 -2.22 -14.10
C ILE A 302 -18.06 -1.15 -12.98
N LEU A 303 -19.18 -0.87 -12.33
CA LEU A 303 -19.27 0.18 -11.31
C LEU A 303 -18.27 -0.01 -10.13
N PRO A 304 -18.19 -1.19 -9.47
CA PRO A 304 -17.19 -1.45 -8.43
C PRO A 304 -15.74 -1.27 -8.90
N ILE A 305 -15.42 -1.62 -10.15
CA ILE A 305 -14.07 -1.49 -10.71
C ILE A 305 -13.70 0.00 -10.83
N ILE A 306 -14.61 0.84 -11.35
CA ILE A 306 -14.40 2.29 -11.46
C ILE A 306 -14.24 2.92 -10.07
N LEU A 307 -15.11 2.56 -9.12
CA LEU A 307 -15.04 3.06 -7.75
C LEU A 307 -13.72 2.66 -7.06
N TYR A 308 -13.25 1.42 -7.25
CA TYR A 308 -12.00 0.93 -6.68
C TYR A 308 -10.76 1.60 -7.30
N SER A 309 -10.73 1.79 -8.62
CA SER A 309 -9.62 2.51 -9.27
C SER A 309 -9.58 3.99 -8.88
N LYS A 310 -10.74 4.63 -8.77
CA LYS A 310 -10.84 6.02 -8.29
C LYS A 310 -10.53 6.11 -6.80
N LYS A 311 -10.74 5.07 -5.99
CA LYS A 311 -10.38 5.03 -4.57
C LYS A 311 -8.88 5.26 -4.34
N GLU A 312 -8.02 4.69 -5.18
CA GLU A 312 -6.57 4.89 -5.08
C GLU A 312 -6.16 6.35 -5.41
N LEU A 313 -6.94 7.05 -6.24
CA LEU A 313 -6.74 8.46 -6.60
C LEU A 313 -7.45 9.46 -5.66
N VAL A 314 -8.61 9.09 -5.10
CA VAL A 314 -9.59 9.99 -4.46
C VAL A 314 -9.95 9.60 -3.01
N LEU A 315 -9.54 8.44 -2.50
CA LEU A 315 -9.91 7.97 -1.15
C LEU A 315 -8.70 7.53 -0.29
N ASP A 316 -7.61 7.02 -0.89
CA ASP A 316 -6.41 6.60 -0.13
C ASP A 316 -5.74 7.75 0.66
N ARG A 317 -5.97 9.01 0.26
CA ARG A 317 -5.52 10.21 1.01
C ARG A 317 -6.60 10.90 1.82
N PHE A 318 -7.84 10.42 1.78
CA PHE A 318 -8.99 11.24 2.13
C PHE A 318 -9.90 10.63 3.21
N THR A 319 -9.97 9.30 3.33
CA THR A 319 -10.92 8.66 4.27
C THR A 319 -10.41 7.33 4.84
N ALA A 320 -9.18 7.25 5.34
CA ALA A 320 -8.94 6.23 6.36
C ALA A 320 -9.36 6.79 7.71
N GLN A 321 -10.68 6.79 7.94
CA GLN A 321 -11.14 6.28 9.22
C GLN A 321 -10.51 4.88 9.32
N VAL A 322 -9.77 4.62 10.39
CA VAL A 322 -9.57 3.24 10.81
C VAL A 322 -10.96 2.63 10.79
N TRP A 323 -11.17 1.62 9.94
CA TRP A 323 -12.49 1.10 9.64
C TRP A 323 -13.23 0.77 10.94
N THR A 324 -14.41 1.35 11.09
CA THR A 324 -15.50 0.79 11.89
C THR A 324 -16.65 0.59 10.91
N GLU A 325 -17.11 -0.66 10.89
CA GLU A 325 -18.10 -1.31 10.01
C GLU A 325 -17.65 -1.77 8.62
#